data_AF-A0A7V2UGH3-F1
#
_entry.id   AF-A0A7V2UGH3-F1
#
_cell.length_a   1.000
_cell.length_b   1.000
_cell.length_c   1.000
_cell.angle_alpha   90.00
_cell.angle_beta   90.00
_cell.angle_gamma   90.00
#
_symmetry.space_group_name_H-M   'P 1'
#
loop_
_entity.id
_entity.type
_entity.pdbx_description
1 polymer ?
#
loop_
_entity_poly.entity_id
_entity_poly.type
_entity_poly.pdbx_seq_one_letter_code
_entity_poly.pdbx_strand_id
1 'polypeptide(L)'
;MSLVKQLWIAIVLVMTAAFGGSLIVSVLSARHYLEQQLQVKNIDNATSLALSLTQLDKDPVTVELQVAAQFDAGHYRFIRVTSPTGETIVEKVYQGQLEGAPQWFANLIPIHAEPGQALVQDGWKQYGTLTLASHDQYVYKSLWEGTLELLMWFVLGSLATGVLGTVAIRVITRPLGDVVSQASSIAERRFLTIPEPRTPELRAVTRAMNDMVERLKAMFAEEAARLEGLRKKVNS
;
A
#
# COMPACT_ATOMS: atom_id res chain seq x y z
N MET A 1 -20.10 17.57 15.34
CA MET A 1 -19.47 17.01 14.12
C MET A 1 -20.56 16.43 13.24
N SER A 2 -20.56 16.65 11.92
CA SER A 2 -21.56 16.04 11.02
C SER A 2 -21.29 14.54 10.85
N LEU A 3 -22.34 13.74 10.71
CA LEU A 3 -22.27 12.28 10.47
C LEU A 3 -21.40 11.96 9.23
N VAL A 4 -21.46 12.82 8.21
CA VAL A 4 -20.59 12.73 7.02
C VAL A 4 -19.11 12.88 7.37
N LYS A 5 -18.76 13.78 8.31
CA LYS A 5 -17.36 13.96 8.75
C LYS A 5 -16.86 12.73 9.52
N GLN A 6 -17.69 12.14 10.37
CA GLN A 6 -17.35 10.91 11.11
C GLN A 6 -17.12 9.73 10.16
N LEU A 7 -17.98 9.59 9.14
CA LEU A 7 -17.89 8.53 8.15
C LEU A 7 -16.60 8.65 7.33
N TRP A 8 -16.23 9.86 6.89
CA TRP A 8 -14.95 10.10 6.21
C TRP A 8 -13.73 9.79 7.07
N ILE A 9 -13.73 10.18 8.34
CA ILE A 9 -12.63 9.86 9.26
C ILE A 9 -12.47 8.35 9.39
N ALA A 10 -13.58 7.61 9.54
CA ALA A 10 -13.55 6.15 9.61
C ALA A 10 -13.02 5.51 8.32
N ILE A 11 -13.48 5.96 7.15
CA ILE A 11 -12.99 5.48 5.85
C ILE A 11 -11.49 5.71 5.70
N VAL A 12 -11.02 6.93 5.95
CA VAL A 12 -9.60 7.28 5.83
C VAL A 12 -8.77 6.42 6.77
N LEU A 13 -9.19 6.27 8.03
CA LEU A 13 -8.47 5.46 9.01
C LEU A 13 -8.35 4.00 8.58
N VAL A 14 -9.46 3.39 8.14
CA VAL A 14 -9.47 1.99 7.66
C VAL A 14 -8.63 1.83 6.40
N MET A 15 -8.76 2.75 5.43
CA MET A 15 -7.97 2.72 4.20
C MET A 15 -6.47 2.87 4.48
N THR A 16 -6.08 3.81 5.35
CA THR A 16 -4.68 4.01 5.73
C THR A 16 -4.13 2.80 6.48
N ALA A 17 -4.91 2.19 7.38
CA ALA A 17 -4.49 0.98 8.07
C ALA A 17 -4.31 -0.21 7.10
N ALA A 18 -5.27 -0.42 6.21
CA ALA A 18 -5.22 -1.50 5.22
C ALA A 18 -4.06 -1.31 4.23
N PHE A 19 -3.87 -0.09 3.72
CA PHE A 19 -2.75 0.22 2.84
C PHE A 19 -1.41 0.13 3.55
N GLY A 20 -1.29 0.68 4.77
CA GLY A 20 -0.05 0.59 5.55
C GLY A 20 0.34 -0.85 5.83
N GLY A 21 -0.61 -1.70 6.21
CA GLY A 21 -0.38 -3.13 6.38
C GLY A 21 0.07 -3.81 5.07
N SER A 22 -0.63 -3.55 3.97
CA SER A 22 -0.28 -4.08 2.65
C SER A 22 1.11 -3.64 2.18
N LEU A 23 1.45 -2.36 2.37
CA LEU A 23 2.75 -1.78 2.01
C LEU A 23 3.87 -2.46 2.80
N ILE A 24 3.71 -2.62 4.12
CA ILE A 24 4.70 -3.29 4.96
C ILE A 24 4.90 -4.74 4.48
N VAL A 25 3.81 -5.49 4.30
CA VAL A 25 3.89 -6.88 3.82
C VAL A 25 4.56 -6.97 2.45
N SER A 26 4.21 -6.07 1.53
CA SER A 26 4.78 -6.01 0.18
C SER A 26 6.29 -5.75 0.22
N VAL A 27 6.73 -4.73 0.96
CA VAL A 27 8.16 -4.38 1.06
C VAL A 27 8.96 -5.49 1.75
N LEU A 28 8.43 -6.10 2.82
CA LEU A 28 9.08 -7.23 3.48
C LEU A 28 9.17 -8.47 2.57
N SER A 29 8.12 -8.73 1.79
CA SER A 29 8.11 -9.84 0.84
C SER A 29 9.11 -9.62 -0.29
N ALA A 30 9.18 -8.39 -0.83
CA ALA A 30 10.15 -8.00 -1.84
C ALA A 30 11.58 -8.11 -1.31
N ARG A 31 11.83 -7.65 -0.07
CA ARG A 31 13.12 -7.82 0.61
C ARG A 31 13.51 -9.29 0.68
N HIS A 32 12.63 -10.15 1.19
CA HIS A 32 12.93 -11.58 1.33
C HIS A 32 13.23 -12.23 -0.02
N TYR A 33 12.43 -11.93 -1.04
CA TYR A 33 12.64 -12.41 -2.39
C TYR A 33 14.00 -12.00 -2.95
N LEU A 34 14.38 -10.74 -2.77
CA LEU A 34 15.68 -10.23 -3.23
C LEU A 34 16.85 -10.86 -2.47
N GLU A 35 16.72 -11.08 -1.16
CA GLU A 35 17.73 -11.80 -0.36
C GLU A 35 17.94 -13.22 -0.87
N GLN A 36 16.85 -13.95 -1.13
CA GLN A 36 16.92 -15.30 -1.69
C GLN A 36 17.57 -15.31 -3.08
N GLN A 37 17.21 -14.37 -3.95
CA GLN A 37 17.83 -14.26 -5.27
C GLN A 37 19.32 -13.96 -5.18
N LEU A 38 19.73 -13.04 -4.30
CA LEU A 38 21.14 -12.73 -4.07
C LEU A 38 21.90 -13.94 -3.54
N GLN A 39 21.30 -14.70 -2.62
CA GLN A 39 21.91 -15.91 -2.08
C GLN A 39 22.15 -16.96 -3.16
N VAL A 40 21.13 -17.27 -3.97
CA VAL A 40 21.26 -18.22 -5.10
C VAL A 40 22.32 -17.74 -6.08
N LYS A 41 22.25 -16.46 -6.48
CA LYS A 41 23.25 -15.84 -7.36
C LYS A 41 24.67 -15.94 -6.79
N ASN A 42 24.84 -15.70 -5.48
CA ASN A 42 26.13 -15.80 -4.82
C ASN A 42 26.66 -17.23 -4.84
N ILE A 43 25.82 -18.24 -4.55
CA ILE A 43 26.18 -19.66 -4.58
C ILE A 43 26.58 -20.09 -5.99
N ASP A 44 25.79 -19.71 -7.00
CA ASP A 44 26.05 -20.07 -8.39
C ASP A 44 27.36 -19.44 -8.89
N ASN A 45 27.57 -18.15 -8.59
CA ASN A 45 28.80 -17.44 -8.93
C ASN A 45 30.03 -18.00 -8.19
N ALA A 46 29.89 -18.33 -6.91
CA ALA A 46 30.96 -18.95 -6.13
C ALA A 46 31.34 -20.31 -6.74
N THR A 47 30.34 -21.14 -7.06
CA THR A 47 30.55 -22.46 -7.65
C THR A 47 31.22 -22.36 -9.03
N SER A 48 30.74 -21.45 -9.89
CA SER A 48 31.31 -21.22 -11.22
C SER A 48 32.75 -20.72 -11.16
N LEU A 49 33.03 -19.70 -10.34
CA LEU A 49 34.38 -19.17 -10.19
C LEU A 49 35.32 -20.19 -9.52
N ALA A 50 34.86 -20.95 -8.54
CA ALA A 50 35.66 -22.00 -7.91
C ALA A 50 36.01 -23.12 -8.90
N LEU A 51 35.10 -23.49 -9.79
CA LEU A 51 35.36 -24.45 -10.87
C LEU A 51 36.43 -23.91 -11.84
N SER A 52 36.33 -22.64 -12.25
CA SER A 52 37.34 -21.99 -13.10
C SER A 52 38.71 -21.92 -12.40
N LEU A 53 38.75 -21.53 -11.12
CA LEU A 53 39.97 -21.50 -10.34
C LEU A 53 40.57 -22.90 -10.14
N THR A 54 39.73 -23.95 -10.06
CA THR A 54 40.17 -25.34 -9.94
C THR A 54 40.93 -25.80 -11.18
N GLN A 55 40.55 -25.32 -12.37
CA GLN A 55 41.22 -25.66 -13.64
C GLN A 55 42.45 -24.80 -13.93
N LEU A 56 42.63 -23.69 -13.20
CA LEU A 56 43.74 -22.76 -13.35
C LEU A 56 45.02 -23.29 -12.67
N ASP A 57 46.19 -22.87 -13.15
CA ASP A 57 47.45 -23.08 -12.42
C ASP A 57 47.40 -22.33 -11.08
N LYS A 58 47.84 -22.99 -10.00
CA LYS A 58 47.75 -22.50 -8.61
C LYS A 58 48.86 -21.52 -8.23
N ASP A 59 49.43 -20.87 -9.23
CA ASP A 59 50.37 -19.77 -9.03
C ASP A 59 49.62 -18.55 -8.43
N PRO A 60 50.12 -17.95 -7.32
CA PRO A 60 49.43 -16.86 -6.64
C PRO A 60 49.08 -15.66 -7.53
N VAL A 61 49.95 -15.33 -8.50
CA VAL A 61 49.73 -14.20 -9.42
C VAL A 61 48.60 -14.53 -10.38
N THR A 62 48.57 -15.75 -10.90
CA THR A 62 47.55 -16.21 -11.83
C THR A 62 46.16 -16.25 -11.16
N VAL A 63 46.09 -16.74 -9.92
CA VAL A 63 44.86 -16.73 -9.11
C VAL A 63 44.41 -15.31 -8.80
N GLU A 64 45.33 -14.42 -8.40
CA GLU A 64 44.98 -13.02 -8.14
C GLU A 64 44.43 -12.31 -9.38
N LEU A 65 45.05 -12.50 -10.55
CA LEU A 65 44.60 -11.93 -11.81
C LEU A 65 43.20 -12.40 -12.18
N GLN A 66 42.91 -13.70 -12.02
CA GLN A 66 41.57 -14.25 -12.30
C GLN A 66 40.52 -13.68 -11.34
N VAL A 67 40.84 -13.57 -10.05
CA VAL A 67 39.93 -12.97 -9.05
C VAL A 67 39.72 -11.49 -9.31
N ALA A 68 40.77 -10.74 -9.67
CA ALA A 68 40.67 -9.33 -10.03
C ALA A 68 39.80 -9.13 -11.27
N ALA A 69 40.05 -9.89 -12.34
CA ALA A 69 39.25 -9.82 -13.57
C ALA A 69 37.77 -10.13 -13.31
N GLN A 70 37.48 -11.15 -12.49
CA GLN A 70 36.11 -11.47 -12.10
C GLN A 70 35.48 -10.36 -11.26
N PHE A 71 36.24 -9.76 -10.34
CA PHE A 71 35.78 -8.66 -9.50
C PHE A 71 35.44 -7.42 -10.33
N ASP A 72 36.30 -7.05 -11.28
CA ASP A 72 36.14 -5.88 -12.15
C ASP A 72 35.03 -6.07 -13.20
N ALA A 73 34.86 -7.29 -13.71
CA ALA A 73 33.78 -7.61 -14.66
C ALA A 73 32.41 -7.75 -13.98
N GLY A 74 32.40 -8.05 -12.69
CA GLY A 74 31.19 -8.30 -11.91
C GLY A 74 30.76 -7.14 -11.02
N HIS A 75 29.62 -7.31 -10.37
CA HIS A 75 29.13 -6.40 -9.34
C HIS A 75 29.23 -7.12 -7.99
N TYR A 76 30.43 -7.20 -7.44
CA TYR A 76 30.71 -7.86 -6.16
C TYR A 76 31.02 -6.85 -5.08
N ARG A 77 30.49 -7.09 -3.88
CA ARG A 77 30.91 -6.39 -2.66
C ARG A 77 32.29 -6.88 -2.24
N PHE A 78 32.53 -8.19 -2.32
CA PHE A 78 33.85 -8.76 -2.14
C PHE A 78 33.98 -10.12 -2.82
N ILE A 79 35.22 -10.50 -3.13
CA ILE A 79 35.64 -11.85 -3.46
C ILE A 79 36.88 -12.17 -2.60
N ARG A 80 36.85 -13.29 -1.88
CA ARG A 80 37.94 -13.73 -1.00
C ARG A 80 38.23 -15.20 -1.24
N VAL A 81 39.51 -15.55 -1.34
CA VAL A 81 39.98 -16.94 -1.33
C VAL A 81 40.81 -17.15 -0.07
N THR A 82 40.44 -18.13 0.75
CA THR A 82 41.16 -18.50 1.97
C THR A 82 41.78 -19.87 1.82
N SER A 83 43.00 -20.05 2.32
CA SER A 83 43.67 -21.35 2.39
C SER A 83 42.96 -22.30 3.36
N PRO A 84 43.27 -23.61 3.33
CA PRO A 84 42.76 -24.56 4.32
C PRO A 84 43.21 -24.27 5.75
N THR A 85 44.29 -23.48 5.93
CA THR A 85 44.77 -23.02 7.24
C THR A 85 44.04 -21.77 7.74
N GLY A 86 43.16 -21.18 6.91
CA GLY A 86 42.39 -19.98 7.24
C GLY A 86 43.09 -18.66 6.86
N GLU A 87 44.28 -18.72 6.25
CA GLU A 87 44.98 -17.53 5.78
C GLU A 87 44.34 -17.01 4.48
N THR A 88 44.24 -15.68 4.35
CA THR A 88 43.68 -15.09 3.12
C THR A 88 44.73 -15.11 2.02
N ILE A 89 44.44 -15.78 0.92
CA ILE A 89 45.32 -15.88 -0.26
C ILE A 89 45.15 -14.63 -1.12
N VAL A 90 43.90 -14.29 -1.44
CA VAL A 90 43.54 -13.09 -2.19
C VAL A 90 42.21 -12.56 -1.69
N GLU A 91 42.11 -11.24 -1.65
CA GLU A 91 40.89 -10.52 -1.31
C GLU A 91 40.74 -9.28 -2.20
N LYS A 92 39.56 -9.12 -2.78
CA LYS A 92 39.12 -7.89 -3.44
C LYS A 92 37.83 -7.44 -2.77
N VAL A 93 37.78 -6.18 -2.32
CA VAL A 93 36.63 -5.59 -1.62
C VAL A 93 36.28 -4.27 -2.28
N TYR A 94 34.99 -4.04 -2.48
CA TYR A 94 34.47 -2.80 -2.99
C TYR A 94 34.52 -1.71 -1.91
N GLN A 95 35.12 -0.56 -2.22
CA GLN A 95 35.31 0.55 -1.27
C GLN A 95 34.36 1.75 -1.53
N GLY A 96 33.37 1.60 -2.42
CA GLY A 96 32.41 2.67 -2.69
C GLY A 96 31.25 2.73 -1.69
N GLN A 97 30.41 3.77 -1.80
CA GLN A 97 29.21 3.94 -1.00
C GLN A 97 27.99 3.33 -1.70
N LEU A 98 26.99 2.91 -0.92
CA LEU A 98 25.70 2.50 -1.48
C LEU A 98 24.97 3.73 -2.05
N GLU A 99 24.74 3.79 -3.36
CA GLU A 99 23.89 4.80 -3.98
C GLU A 99 22.59 4.18 -4.53
N GLY A 100 21.43 4.74 -4.18
CA GLY A 100 20.18 4.30 -4.81
C GLY A 100 18.93 4.45 -3.95
N ALA A 101 19.08 4.48 -2.62
CA ALA A 101 18.00 4.79 -1.69
C ALA A 101 18.51 5.71 -0.57
N PRO A 102 17.63 6.51 0.06
CA PRO A 102 17.99 7.26 1.25
C PRO A 102 18.48 6.34 2.38
N GLN A 103 19.51 6.78 3.12
CA GLN A 103 20.12 5.96 4.17
C GLN A 103 19.14 5.52 5.26
N TRP A 104 18.16 6.37 5.60
CA TRP A 104 17.14 6.03 6.60
C TRP A 104 16.28 4.83 6.18
N PHE A 105 16.03 4.66 4.87
CA PHE A 105 15.25 3.55 4.33
C PHE A 105 16.05 2.26 4.38
N ALA A 106 17.34 2.33 4.01
CA ALA A 106 18.24 1.20 4.10
C ALA A 106 18.42 0.71 5.55
N ASN A 107 18.51 1.63 6.51
CA ASN A 107 18.62 1.28 7.93
C ASN A 107 17.34 0.66 8.51
N LEU A 108 16.17 1.03 7.99
CA LEU A 108 14.90 0.46 8.42
C LEU A 108 14.70 -0.97 7.90
N ILE A 109 15.25 -1.27 6.73
CA ILE A 109 15.04 -2.53 6.00
C ILE A 109 16.39 -3.14 5.61
N PRO A 110 17.20 -3.56 6.59
CA PRO A 110 18.55 -4.06 6.32
C PRO A 110 18.49 -5.39 5.56
N ILE A 111 19.17 -5.42 4.42
CA ILE A 111 19.27 -6.60 3.56
C ILE A 111 20.41 -7.49 4.06
N HIS A 112 20.10 -8.75 4.32
CA HIS A 112 21.03 -9.78 4.80
C HIS A 112 21.14 -10.87 3.75
N ALA A 113 21.98 -10.64 2.73
CA ALA A 113 22.29 -11.66 1.73
C ALA A 113 23.51 -12.47 2.19
N GLU A 114 23.33 -13.78 2.36
CA GLU A 114 24.42 -14.69 2.70
C GLU A 114 25.47 -14.75 1.57
N PRO A 115 26.78 -14.67 1.90
CA PRO A 115 27.84 -14.91 0.93
C PRO A 115 27.78 -16.34 0.37
N GLY A 116 28.10 -16.47 -0.91
CA GLY A 116 28.27 -17.76 -1.57
C GLY A 116 29.64 -18.32 -1.25
N GLN A 117 29.70 -19.63 -1.01
CA GLN A 117 30.94 -20.34 -0.68
C GLN A 117 31.11 -21.57 -1.56
N ALA A 118 32.33 -21.79 -2.05
CA ALA A 118 32.68 -22.96 -2.83
C ALA A 118 34.14 -23.37 -2.61
N LEU A 119 34.41 -24.67 -2.67
CA LEU A 119 35.77 -25.22 -2.51
C LEU A 119 36.53 -25.16 -3.83
N VAL A 120 37.78 -24.70 -3.77
CA VAL A 120 38.72 -24.72 -4.90
C VAL A 120 39.65 -25.92 -4.71
N GLN A 121 39.74 -26.78 -5.72
CA GLN A 121 40.59 -27.97 -5.69
C GLN A 121 41.87 -27.75 -6.50
N ASP A 122 42.91 -28.47 -6.14
CA ASP A 122 44.15 -28.66 -6.89
C ASP A 122 44.43 -30.17 -7.00
N GLY A 123 43.94 -30.76 -8.09
CA GLY A 123 43.85 -32.21 -8.23
C GLY A 123 42.97 -32.83 -7.13
N TRP A 124 43.59 -33.56 -6.21
CA TRP A 124 42.92 -34.23 -5.08
C TRP A 124 42.99 -33.45 -3.76
N LYS A 125 43.71 -32.32 -3.74
CA LYS A 125 43.92 -31.51 -2.54
C LYS A 125 43.05 -30.27 -2.60
N GLN A 126 42.52 -29.85 -1.46
CA GLN A 126 41.87 -28.55 -1.35
C GLN A 126 42.92 -27.44 -1.44
N TYR A 127 42.80 -26.58 -2.43
CA TYR A 127 43.62 -25.36 -2.56
C TYR A 127 43.14 -24.27 -1.60
N GLY A 128 41.82 -24.13 -1.46
CA GLY A 128 41.21 -23.14 -0.59
C GLY A 128 39.69 -23.11 -0.68
N THR A 129 39.09 -22.14 0.01
CA THR A 129 37.66 -21.84 -0.01
C THR A 129 37.46 -20.47 -0.61
N LEU A 130 36.69 -20.40 -1.68
CA LEU A 130 36.24 -19.15 -2.28
C LEU A 130 34.97 -18.70 -1.56
N THR A 131 34.96 -17.47 -1.07
CA THR A 131 33.78 -16.79 -0.51
C THR A 131 33.55 -15.50 -1.26
N LEU A 132 32.33 -15.25 -1.72
CA LEU A 132 31.98 -13.99 -2.39
C LEU A 132 30.60 -13.50 -2.01
N ALA A 133 30.38 -12.19 -2.13
CA ALA A 133 29.07 -11.59 -2.01
C ALA A 133 28.86 -10.57 -3.13
N SER A 134 27.70 -10.65 -3.79
CA SER A 134 27.27 -9.66 -4.79
C SER A 134 27.00 -8.31 -4.13
N HIS A 135 27.22 -7.23 -4.88
CA HIS A 135 26.91 -5.87 -4.47
C HIS A 135 25.39 -5.64 -4.48
N ASP A 136 24.88 -5.01 -3.43
CA ASP A 136 23.45 -4.87 -3.12
C ASP A 136 22.86 -3.49 -3.47
N GLN A 137 23.63 -2.63 -4.14
CA GLN A 137 23.22 -1.27 -4.48
C GLN A 137 21.92 -1.19 -5.30
N TYR A 138 21.74 -2.10 -6.27
CA TYR A 138 20.53 -2.18 -7.09
C TYR A 138 19.30 -2.64 -6.31
N VAL A 139 19.52 -3.30 -5.17
CA VAL A 139 18.47 -3.93 -4.38
C VAL A 139 17.73 -2.86 -3.59
N TYR A 140 18.46 -1.98 -2.92
CA TYR A 140 17.87 -0.84 -2.21
C TYR A 140 17.19 0.14 -3.17
N LYS A 141 17.78 0.39 -4.34
CA LYS A 141 17.15 1.24 -5.37
C LYS A 141 15.81 0.67 -5.82
N SER A 142 15.77 -0.61 -6.18
CA SER A 142 14.54 -1.28 -6.62
C SER A 142 13.45 -1.29 -5.53
N LEU A 143 13.83 -1.54 -4.27
CA LEU A 143 12.90 -1.47 -3.14
C LEU A 143 12.34 -0.06 -2.93
N TRP A 144 13.20 0.96 -3.05
CA TRP A 144 12.80 2.36 -2.90
C TRP A 144 11.86 2.81 -4.01
N GLU A 145 12.20 2.52 -5.27
CA GLU A 145 11.37 2.83 -6.43
C GLU A 145 10.02 2.11 -6.36
N GLY A 146 10.00 0.82 -6.03
CA GLY A 146 8.74 0.07 -5.84
C GLY A 146 7.89 0.61 -4.68
N THR A 147 8.51 1.06 -3.59
CA THR A 147 7.80 1.70 -2.47
C THR A 147 7.16 3.03 -2.92
N LEU A 148 7.89 3.85 -3.68
CA LEU A 148 7.38 5.11 -4.22
C LEU A 148 6.25 4.88 -5.23
N GLU A 149 6.35 3.86 -6.06
CA GLU A 149 5.30 3.50 -7.02
C GLU A 149 4.00 3.08 -6.31
N LEU A 150 4.09 2.23 -5.28
CA LEU A 150 2.94 1.84 -4.46
C LEU A 150 2.31 3.05 -3.77
N LEU A 151 3.12 3.96 -3.22
CA LEU A 151 2.64 5.21 -2.62
C LEU A 151 1.95 6.11 -3.64
N MET A 152 2.50 6.25 -4.83
CA MET A 152 1.89 7.03 -5.91
C MET A 152 0.52 6.47 -6.30
N TRP A 153 0.41 5.16 -6.53
CA TRP A 153 -0.86 4.52 -6.83
C TRP A 153 -1.88 4.64 -5.70
N PHE A 154 -1.43 4.59 -4.45
CA PHE A 154 -2.30 4.81 -3.31
C PHE A 154 -2.85 6.23 -3.25
N VAL A 155 -2.02 7.25 -3.50
CA VAL A 155 -2.48 8.64 -3.52
C VAL A 155 -3.48 8.86 -4.66
N LEU A 156 -3.17 8.35 -5.86
CA LEU A 156 -4.08 8.45 -7.02
C LEU A 156 -5.41 7.71 -6.76
N GLY A 157 -5.35 6.48 -6.27
CA GLY A 157 -6.53 5.68 -5.94
C GLY A 157 -7.35 6.30 -4.81
N SER A 158 -6.71 6.85 -3.79
CA SER A 158 -7.36 7.54 -2.68
C SER A 158 -8.04 8.83 -3.15
N LEU A 159 -7.43 9.60 -4.04
CA LEU A 159 -8.03 10.80 -4.60
C LEU A 159 -9.26 10.45 -5.47
N ALA A 160 -9.13 9.45 -6.34
CA ALA A 160 -10.24 8.97 -7.17
C ALA A 160 -11.40 8.47 -6.31
N THR A 161 -11.10 7.65 -5.31
CA THR A 161 -12.08 7.13 -4.34
C THR A 161 -12.68 8.27 -3.51
N GLY A 162 -11.88 9.28 -3.15
CA GLY A 162 -12.30 10.49 -2.46
C GLY A 162 -13.38 11.26 -3.21
N VAL A 163 -13.15 11.50 -4.51
CA VAL A 163 -14.10 12.18 -5.39
C VAL A 163 -15.38 11.36 -5.54
N LEU A 164 -15.25 10.07 -5.88
CA LEU A 164 -16.40 9.17 -6.07
C LEU A 164 -17.23 9.03 -4.78
N GLY A 165 -16.56 8.84 -3.64
CA GLY A 165 -17.19 8.75 -2.33
C GLY A 165 -17.92 10.04 -1.96
N THR A 166 -17.35 11.22 -2.28
CA THR A 166 -17.99 12.51 -2.00
C THR A 166 -19.26 12.68 -2.83
N VAL A 167 -19.20 12.32 -4.11
CA VAL A 167 -20.37 12.34 -5.01
C VAL A 167 -21.43 11.36 -4.51
N ALA A 168 -21.06 10.13 -4.19
CA ALA A 168 -21.97 9.11 -3.68
C ALA A 168 -22.66 9.55 -2.38
N ILE A 169 -21.90 10.06 -1.41
CA ILE A 169 -22.46 10.57 -0.15
C ILE A 169 -23.42 11.74 -0.41
N ARG A 170 -23.07 12.70 -1.29
CA ARG A 170 -23.98 13.82 -1.64
C ARG A 170 -25.27 13.33 -2.27
N VAL A 171 -25.22 12.32 -3.14
CA VAL A 171 -26.42 11.75 -3.77
C VAL A 171 -27.31 11.04 -2.74
N ILE A 172 -26.72 10.29 -1.82
CA ILE A 172 -27.44 9.55 -0.77
C ILE A 172 -28.02 10.49 0.30
N THR A 173 -27.30 11.55 0.66
CA THR A 173 -27.69 12.46 1.77
C THR A 173 -28.57 13.63 1.34
N ARG A 174 -28.67 13.96 0.04
CA ARG A 174 -29.58 15.00 -0.46
C ARG A 174 -31.04 14.78 -0.06
N PRO A 175 -31.65 13.59 -0.27
CA PRO A 175 -33.04 13.34 0.11
C PRO A 175 -33.32 13.46 1.61
N LEU A 176 -32.33 13.16 2.47
CA LEU A 176 -32.44 13.39 3.91
C LEU A 176 -32.64 14.87 4.24
N GLY A 177 -31.92 15.76 3.55
CA GLY A 177 -32.09 17.20 3.68
C GLY A 177 -33.48 17.66 3.24
N ASP A 178 -33.99 17.11 2.15
CA ASP A 178 -35.33 17.43 1.63
C ASP A 178 -36.43 17.04 2.65
N VAL A 179 -36.32 15.85 3.27
CA VAL A 179 -37.25 15.39 4.33
C VAL A 179 -37.19 16.31 5.57
N VAL A 180 -35.99 16.72 5.99
CA VAL A 180 -35.82 17.66 7.13
C VAL A 180 -36.45 19.02 6.80
N SER A 181 -36.26 19.52 5.58
CA SER A 181 -36.85 20.79 5.13
C SER A 181 -38.38 20.73 5.09
N GLN A 182 -38.94 19.59 4.68
CA GLN A 182 -40.38 19.35 4.67
C GLN A 182 -40.95 19.37 6.09
N ALA A 183 -40.31 18.68 7.03
CA ALA A 183 -40.71 18.69 8.44
C ALA A 183 -40.75 20.12 9.02
N SER A 184 -39.76 20.96 8.68
CA SER A 184 -39.74 22.38 9.08
C SER A 184 -40.89 23.18 8.44
N SER A 185 -41.21 22.92 7.17
CA SER A 185 -42.31 23.61 6.49
C SER A 185 -43.70 23.26 7.04
N ILE A 186 -43.89 22.03 7.56
CA ILE A 186 -45.11 21.62 8.28
C ILE A 186 -45.26 22.43 9.58
N ALA A 187 -44.18 22.68 10.31
CA ALA A 187 -44.20 23.51 11.51
C ALA A 187 -44.61 24.97 11.21
N GLU A 188 -44.31 25.46 10.01
CA GLU A 188 -44.73 26.77 9.50
C GLU A 188 -46.11 26.76 8.82
N ARG A 189 -46.91 25.68 8.99
CA ARG A 189 -48.23 25.46 8.35
C ARG A 189 -48.21 25.44 6.83
N ARG A 190 -47.04 25.30 6.21
CA ARG A 190 -46.90 25.06 4.77
C ARG A 190 -46.94 23.55 4.55
N PHE A 191 -48.15 23.02 4.38
CA PHE A 191 -48.43 21.60 4.17
C PHE A 191 -47.99 21.11 2.77
N LEU A 192 -46.69 21.13 2.52
CA LEU A 192 -46.07 20.73 1.25
C LEU A 192 -45.73 19.24 1.28
N THR A 193 -46.04 18.53 0.20
CA THR A 193 -45.58 17.15 -0.03
C THR A 193 -44.27 17.17 -0.81
N ILE A 194 -43.39 16.20 -0.56
CA ILE A 194 -42.12 16.04 -1.31
C ILE A 194 -42.14 14.74 -2.13
N PRO A 195 -41.46 14.70 -3.29
CA PRO A 195 -41.38 13.49 -4.11
C PRO A 195 -40.63 12.37 -3.37
N GLU A 196 -41.12 11.14 -3.54
CA GLU A 196 -40.54 9.96 -2.90
C GLU A 196 -39.13 9.64 -3.44
N PRO A 197 -38.10 9.52 -2.57
CA PRO A 197 -36.75 9.20 -3.01
C PRO A 197 -36.58 7.74 -3.45
N ARG A 198 -35.47 7.47 -4.16
CA ARG A 198 -35.14 6.15 -4.71
C ARG A 198 -34.70 5.12 -3.66
N THR A 199 -34.10 5.57 -2.57
CA THR A 199 -33.66 4.74 -1.44
C THR A 199 -34.86 4.22 -0.64
N PRO A 200 -35.02 2.89 -0.46
CA PRO A 200 -36.25 2.30 0.08
C PRO A 200 -36.55 2.73 1.51
N GLU A 201 -35.53 2.91 2.36
CA GLU A 201 -35.66 3.36 3.75
C GLU A 201 -36.24 4.77 3.81
N LEU A 202 -35.68 5.70 3.02
CA LEU A 202 -36.16 7.08 2.95
C LEU A 202 -37.51 7.20 2.24
N ARG A 203 -37.80 6.31 1.28
CA ARG A 203 -39.11 6.26 0.64
C ARG A 203 -40.21 5.94 1.65
N ALA A 204 -39.99 4.93 2.49
CA ALA A 204 -40.95 4.54 3.52
C ALA A 204 -41.26 5.70 4.49
N VAL A 205 -40.22 6.43 4.92
CA VAL A 205 -40.37 7.61 5.79
C VAL A 205 -41.09 8.76 5.07
N THR A 206 -40.68 9.07 3.83
CA THR A 206 -41.27 10.16 3.03
C THR A 206 -42.75 9.92 2.77
N ARG A 207 -43.12 8.67 2.45
CA ARG A 207 -44.51 8.27 2.24
C ARG A 207 -45.35 8.47 3.51
N ALA A 208 -44.87 7.98 4.65
CA ALA A 208 -45.56 8.15 5.92
C ALA A 208 -45.74 9.63 6.31
N MET A 209 -44.75 10.48 6.01
CA MET A 209 -44.85 11.93 6.22
C MET A 209 -45.86 12.60 5.27
N ASN A 210 -45.86 12.24 3.99
CA ASN A 210 -46.84 12.74 3.02
C ASN A 210 -48.28 12.36 3.42
N ASP A 211 -48.50 11.10 3.83
CA ASP A 211 -49.81 10.63 4.30
C ASP A 211 -50.28 11.44 5.53
N MET A 212 -49.37 11.77 6.45
CA MET A 212 -49.67 12.60 7.61
C MET A 212 -50.06 14.03 7.22
N VAL A 213 -49.37 14.62 6.23
CA VAL A 213 -49.69 15.96 5.70
C VAL A 213 -51.09 15.99 5.10
N GLU A 214 -51.46 14.97 4.32
CA GLU A 214 -52.80 14.87 3.73
C GLU A 214 -53.89 14.74 4.80
N ARG A 215 -53.68 13.89 5.81
CA ARG A 215 -54.63 13.72 6.93
C ARG A 215 -54.83 15.02 7.71
N LEU A 216 -53.76 15.78 7.97
CA LEU A 216 -53.86 17.08 8.64
C LEU A 216 -54.62 18.10 7.81
N LYS A 217 -54.37 18.18 6.49
CA LYS A 217 -55.15 19.04 5.58
C LYS A 217 -56.64 18.72 5.63
N ALA A 218 -56.99 17.43 5.60
CA ALA A 218 -58.39 16.99 5.64
C ALA A 218 -59.06 17.37 6.97
N MET A 219 -58.39 17.15 8.10
CA MET A 219 -58.90 17.51 9.43
C MET A 219 -59.15 19.01 9.57
N PHE A 220 -58.21 19.85 9.13
CA PHE A 220 -58.38 21.30 9.16
C PHE A 220 -59.52 21.79 8.25
N ALA A 221 -59.69 21.17 7.08
CA ALA A 221 -60.81 21.49 6.19
C ALA A 221 -62.17 21.14 6.82
N GLU A 222 -62.24 20.00 7.52
CA GLU A 222 -63.45 19.57 8.22
C GLU A 222 -63.80 20.48 9.41
N GLU A 223 -62.80 20.85 10.23
CA GLU A 223 -62.99 21.81 11.33
C GLU A 223 -63.42 23.20 10.83
N ALA A 224 -62.82 23.68 9.73
CA ALA A 224 -63.22 24.94 9.11
C ALA A 224 -64.67 24.89 8.63
N ALA A 225 -65.09 23.81 7.97
CA ALA A 225 -66.47 23.62 7.52
C ALA A 225 -67.46 23.54 8.70
N ARG A 226 -67.06 22.90 9.81
CA ARG A 226 -67.88 22.78 11.03
C ARG A 226 -68.06 24.14 11.73
N LEU A 227 -67.00 24.94 11.81
CA LEU A 227 -67.04 26.31 12.33
C LEU A 227 -67.91 27.23 11.46
N GLU A 228 -67.82 27.10 10.14
CA GLU A 228 -68.65 27.86 9.21
C GLU A 228 -70.14 27.49 9.31
N GLY A 229 -70.44 26.20 9.50
CA GLY A 229 -71.79 25.71 9.77
C GLY A 229 -72.37 26.23 11.10
N LEU A 230 -71.56 26.29 12.16
CA LEU A 230 -71.97 26.89 13.44
C LEU A 230 -72.19 28.40 13.31
N ARG A 231 -71.32 29.12 12.60
CA ARG A 231 -71.48 30.55 12.33
C ARG A 231 -72.77 30.85 11.57
N LYS A 232 -73.15 30.03 10.58
CA LYS A 232 -74.42 30.17 9.87
C LYS A 232 -75.64 29.92 10.75
N LYS A 233 -75.55 29.03 11.74
CA LYS A 233 -76.62 28.77 12.72
C LYS A 233 -76.75 29.83 13.82
N VAL A 234 -75.67 30.53 14.15
CA VAL A 234 -75.69 31.63 15.13
C VAL A 234 -76.16 32.95 14.51
N ASN A 235 -75.98 33.12 13.19
CA ASN A 235 -76.47 34.28 12.44
C ASN A 235 -77.86 34.10 11.79
N SER A 236 -78.56 33.00 12.12
CA SER A 236 -79.97 32.75 11.74
C SER A 236 -80.86 32.81 12.98
#